data_AF-A0A0F8ZGM1-F1
#
_entry.id   AF-A0A0F8ZGM1-F1
#
_cell.length_a   1.000
_cell.length_b   1.000
_cell.length_c   1.000
_cell.angle_alpha   90.00
_cell.angle_beta   90.00
_cell.angle_gamma   90.00
#
_symmetry.space_group_name_H-M   'P 1'
#
loop_
_entity.id
_entity.type
_entity.pdbx_description
1 polymer ?
#
loop_
_entity_poly.entity_id
_entity_poly.type
_entity_poly.pdbx_seq_one_letter_code
_entity_poly.pdbx_strand_id
1 'polypeptide(L)'
;MYAFPRRDVVITDVWEKAFFHRQPYSSAAGTRPYLPSPASYPALDESQVIDPAQIVDLTDRLQADGRLEWDVPPGEWTILRMGRRSTGANTRPAPAAGLGFESDKFDKQALDVHFEAYFDTLLKLIGPRPKDRKTGFTGLDADSWEMSAQNWTPGFREEFEKRRGYDPWPYFPAYSGRVVGSREITERFLWDIRMTAQELVLENHMGHMKELCHERGLKLAIEPYDMNPTVDLDLGSLADIPMGEFWKRNTEPDGPITWHPNTNPTVKQVASAAHIYGKPVCQAEAFTHMSGADWMATPWNMKDIGDEAFCHGLTRYVLCF
;
A
#
# COMPACT_ATOMS: atom_id res chain seq x y z
N MET A 1 1.56 -15.02 22.24
CA MET A 1 2.77 -15.88 22.12
C MET A 1 2.29 -17.29 21.91
N TYR A 2 2.89 -18.06 21.01
CA TYR A 2 2.39 -19.39 20.65
C TYR A 2 3.42 -20.46 20.96
N ALA A 3 2.95 -21.67 21.29
CA ALA A 3 3.75 -22.88 21.15
C ALA A 3 3.00 -23.94 20.35
N PHE A 4 3.73 -24.67 19.51
CA PHE A 4 3.23 -25.79 18.74
C PHE A 4 4.37 -26.80 18.52
N PRO A 5 4.08 -28.09 18.25
CA PRO A 5 5.11 -29.06 17.91
C PRO A 5 5.99 -28.56 16.77
N ARG A 6 7.28 -28.91 16.76
CA ARG A 6 8.21 -28.44 15.73
C ARG A 6 7.69 -28.73 14.33
N ARG A 7 7.57 -27.69 13.50
CA ARG A 7 7.18 -27.76 12.09
C ARG A 7 8.10 -26.93 11.21
N ASP A 8 8.33 -27.43 10.00
CA ASP A 8 9.15 -26.79 8.98
C ASP A 8 8.50 -25.51 8.43
N VAL A 9 9.33 -24.58 7.97
CA VAL A 9 8.89 -23.35 7.31
C VAL A 9 8.84 -23.61 5.81
N VAL A 10 7.65 -23.60 5.22
CA VAL A 10 7.43 -24.07 3.83
C VAL A 10 6.59 -23.13 2.97
N ILE A 11 6.03 -22.05 3.53
CA ILE A 11 5.42 -20.97 2.74
C ILE A 11 6.54 -20.11 2.17
N THR A 12 6.63 -20.06 0.84
CA THR A 12 7.56 -19.19 0.13
C THR A 12 7.03 -17.75 0.09
N ASP A 13 7.94 -16.78 0.00
CA ASP A 13 7.66 -15.35 -0.14
C ASP A 13 6.77 -14.76 0.96
N VAL A 14 6.84 -15.30 2.18
CA VAL A 14 6.00 -14.85 3.29
C VAL A 14 6.17 -13.35 3.59
N TRP A 15 7.35 -12.79 3.30
CA TRP A 15 7.63 -11.36 3.41
C TRP A 15 6.65 -10.50 2.58
N GLU A 16 6.35 -10.92 1.35
CA GLU A 16 5.41 -10.24 0.47
C GLU A 16 3.97 -10.63 0.80
N LYS A 17 3.69 -11.93 0.98
CA LYS A 17 2.34 -12.44 1.26
C LYS A 17 1.74 -11.90 2.55
N ALA A 18 2.57 -11.67 3.57
CA ALA A 18 2.13 -11.13 4.85
C ALA A 18 2.32 -9.60 4.96
N PHE A 19 2.61 -8.89 3.87
CA PHE A 19 2.78 -7.44 3.84
C PHE A 19 3.81 -6.90 4.86
N PHE A 20 4.92 -7.62 5.06
CA PHE A 20 6.04 -7.07 5.83
C PHE A 20 6.76 -5.96 5.08
N HIS A 21 6.86 -6.09 3.76
CA HIS A 21 7.43 -5.08 2.88
C HIS A 21 6.95 -5.29 1.44
N ARG A 22 6.62 -4.20 0.75
CA ARG A 22 6.32 -4.13 -0.68
C ARG A 22 7.31 -3.16 -1.33
N GLN A 23 8.09 -3.69 -2.27
CA GLN A 23 8.95 -2.90 -3.15
C GLN A 23 8.12 -2.31 -4.31
N PRO A 24 8.65 -1.33 -5.06
CA PRO A 24 7.97 -0.82 -6.24
C PRO A 24 7.98 -1.86 -7.35
N TYR A 25 6.82 -2.22 -7.90
CA TYR A 25 6.73 -3.17 -9.02
C TYR A 25 7.18 -2.55 -10.34
N SER A 26 7.21 -1.22 -10.41
CA SER A 26 7.63 -0.46 -11.59
C SER A 26 9.15 -0.51 -11.81
N SER A 27 9.93 -0.50 -10.72
CA SER A 27 11.36 -0.18 -10.77
C SER A 27 12.25 -1.14 -9.97
N ALA A 28 11.72 -1.87 -8.98
CA ALA A 28 12.51 -2.86 -8.25
C ALA A 28 12.41 -4.25 -8.90
N ALA A 29 13.56 -4.78 -9.33
CA ALA A 29 13.67 -6.07 -9.98
C ALA A 29 13.10 -7.21 -9.10
N GLY A 30 12.26 -8.06 -9.72
CA GLY A 30 11.67 -9.24 -9.06
C GLY A 30 10.42 -8.95 -8.22
N THR A 31 9.99 -7.69 -8.12
CA THR A 31 8.73 -7.33 -7.46
C THR A 31 7.54 -7.75 -8.33
N ARG A 32 6.60 -8.50 -7.75
CA ARG A 32 5.42 -8.95 -8.49
C ARG A 32 4.33 -7.87 -8.43
N PRO A 33 3.70 -7.51 -9.58
CA PRO A 33 2.58 -6.58 -9.57
C PRO A 33 1.36 -7.17 -8.84
N TYR A 34 1.19 -8.50 -8.89
CA TYR A 34 0.15 -9.24 -8.18
C TYR A 34 0.66 -10.60 -7.71
N LEU A 35 0.01 -11.15 -6.68
CA LEU A 35 0.26 -12.51 -6.19
C LEU A 35 -0.73 -13.48 -6.85
N PRO A 36 -0.26 -14.55 -7.53
CA PRO A 36 -1.15 -15.50 -8.17
C PRO A 36 -1.88 -16.35 -7.11
N SER A 37 -3.14 -16.69 -7.40
CA SER A 37 -3.89 -17.72 -6.66
C SER A 37 -3.80 -19.03 -7.45
N PRO A 38 -3.00 -20.02 -7.02
CA PRO A 38 -2.88 -21.28 -7.74
C PRO A 38 -4.19 -22.09 -7.67
N ALA A 39 -4.47 -22.84 -8.74
CA ALA A 39 -5.65 -23.71 -8.81
C ALA A 39 -5.51 -24.98 -7.96
N SER A 40 -4.28 -25.37 -7.60
CA SER A 40 -4.00 -26.55 -6.79
C SER A 40 -2.91 -26.28 -5.76
N TYR A 41 -3.05 -26.93 -4.61
CA TYR A 41 -2.10 -26.87 -3.51
C TYR A 41 -1.59 -28.29 -3.24
N PRO A 42 -0.31 -28.60 -3.55
CA PRO A 42 0.26 -29.90 -3.25
C PRO A 42 0.12 -30.24 -1.77
N ALA A 43 -0.19 -31.51 -1.48
CA ALA A 43 -0.22 -32.03 -0.13
C ALA A 43 1.15 -31.86 0.54
N LEU A 44 1.13 -31.68 1.86
CA LEU A 44 2.31 -31.51 2.69
C LEU A 44 2.45 -32.66 3.67
N ASP A 45 3.68 -32.93 4.06
CA ASP A 45 3.97 -33.91 5.09
C ASP A 45 3.54 -33.38 6.46
N GLU A 46 3.25 -34.29 7.40
CA GLU A 46 2.85 -33.92 8.77
C GLU A 46 3.88 -33.03 9.47
N SER A 47 5.17 -33.17 9.14
CA SER A 47 6.25 -32.33 9.70
C SER A 47 6.18 -30.87 9.25
N GLN A 48 5.37 -30.55 8.25
CA GLN A 48 5.26 -29.22 7.64
C GLN A 48 3.98 -28.48 8.04
N VAL A 49 3.05 -29.17 8.72
CA VAL A 49 1.70 -28.67 9.01
C VAL A 49 1.48 -28.58 10.52
N ILE A 50 1.13 -27.39 10.99
CA ILE A 50 0.64 -27.16 12.34
C ILE A 50 -0.85 -27.51 12.36
N ASP A 51 -1.24 -28.49 13.17
CA ASP A 51 -2.65 -28.69 13.52
C ASP A 51 -3.10 -27.54 14.43
N PRO A 52 -4.13 -26.75 14.05
CA PRO A 52 -4.64 -25.66 14.88
C PRO A 52 -5.00 -26.09 16.32
N ALA A 53 -5.43 -27.34 16.52
CA ALA A 53 -5.78 -27.86 17.83
C ALA A 53 -4.56 -28.11 18.74
N GLN A 54 -3.36 -28.16 18.17
CA GLN A 54 -2.10 -28.34 18.91
C GLN A 54 -1.42 -27.01 19.27
N ILE A 55 -1.99 -25.89 18.87
CA ILE A 55 -1.47 -24.56 19.20
C ILE A 55 -1.85 -24.22 20.63
N VAL A 56 -0.83 -23.92 21.44
CA VAL A 56 -0.97 -23.44 22.82
C VAL A 56 -0.72 -21.95 22.84
N ASP A 57 -1.69 -21.17 23.35
CA ASP A 57 -1.50 -19.76 23.65
C ASP A 57 -0.74 -19.61 24.97
N LEU A 58 0.42 -18.98 24.90
CA LEU A 58 1.33 -18.72 26.02
C LEU A 58 1.35 -17.24 26.42
N THR A 59 0.42 -16.42 25.92
CA THR A 59 0.43 -14.97 26.15
C THR A 59 0.40 -14.64 27.64
N ASP A 60 -0.47 -15.28 28.42
CA ASP A 60 -0.60 -15.06 29.86
C ASP A 60 0.54 -15.68 30.69
N ARG A 61 1.47 -16.39 30.04
CA ARG A 61 2.63 -17.06 30.65
C ARG A 61 3.94 -16.29 30.44
N LEU A 62 3.89 -15.22 29.65
CA LEU A 62 5.02 -14.31 29.46
C LEU A 62 4.99 -13.23 30.54
N GLN A 63 5.97 -13.27 31.43
CA GLN A 63 6.12 -12.29 32.50
C GLN A 63 6.54 -10.91 31.95
N ALA A 64 6.28 -9.86 32.72
CA ALA A 64 6.60 -8.47 32.32
C ALA A 64 8.09 -8.22 32.04
N ASP A 65 8.98 -9.00 32.66
CA ASP A 65 10.42 -8.95 32.43
C ASP A 65 10.92 -9.84 31.28
N GLY A 66 9.99 -10.46 30.55
CA GLY A 66 10.27 -11.27 29.37
C GLY A 66 10.59 -12.73 29.64
N ARG A 67 10.56 -13.20 30.91
CA ARG A 67 10.67 -14.64 31.21
C ARG A 67 9.36 -15.37 30.88
N LEU A 68 9.47 -16.55 30.27
CA LEU A 68 8.34 -17.43 30.01
C LEU A 68 8.33 -18.56 31.03
N GLU A 69 7.19 -18.77 31.70
CA GLU A 69 6.97 -19.87 32.63
C GLU A 69 5.95 -20.84 32.04
N TRP A 70 6.41 -22.02 31.63
CA TRP A 70 5.54 -23.01 30.98
C TRP A 70 6.03 -24.43 31.26
N ASP A 71 5.15 -25.26 31.83
CA ASP A 71 5.34 -26.71 31.92
C ASP A 71 5.19 -27.34 30.52
N VAL A 72 6.34 -27.53 29.85
CA VAL A 72 6.40 -28.01 28.47
C VAL A 72 6.09 -29.52 28.40
N PRO A 73 5.07 -29.96 27.64
CA PRO A 73 4.83 -31.38 27.41
C PRO A 73 6.01 -32.06 26.68
N PRO A 74 6.20 -33.38 26.82
CA PRO A 74 7.24 -34.10 26.10
C PRO A 74 7.19 -33.88 24.58
N GLY A 75 8.35 -33.74 23.94
CA GLY A 75 8.50 -33.53 22.50
C GLY A 75 9.30 -32.27 22.15
N GLU A 76 9.50 -32.03 20.85
CA GLU A 76 10.12 -30.80 20.36
C GLU A 76 9.07 -29.75 20.05
N TRP A 77 9.21 -28.56 20.64
CA TRP A 77 8.29 -27.45 20.49
C TRP A 77 8.96 -26.23 19.86
N THR A 78 8.22 -25.51 19.03
CA THR A 78 8.58 -24.16 18.59
C THR A 78 7.79 -23.15 19.43
N ILE A 79 8.50 -22.24 20.08
CA ILE A 79 7.89 -21.07 20.75
C ILE A 79 7.98 -19.88 19.81
N LEU A 80 6.84 -19.33 19.41
CA LEU A 80 6.74 -18.17 18.53
C LEU A 80 6.28 -16.93 19.33
N ARG A 81 7.22 -16.04 19.59
CA ARG A 81 6.94 -14.71 20.15
C ARG A 81 6.66 -13.72 19.02
N MET A 82 5.41 -13.31 18.89
CA MET A 82 5.01 -12.28 17.94
C MET A 82 4.97 -10.92 18.60
N GLY A 83 5.27 -9.89 17.82
CA GLY A 83 5.24 -8.50 18.25
C GLY A 83 5.07 -7.59 17.05
N ARG A 84 4.95 -6.30 17.31
CA ARG A 84 4.82 -5.26 16.30
C ARG A 84 5.86 -4.18 16.51
N ARG A 85 6.21 -3.49 15.43
CA ARG A 85 7.09 -2.31 15.44
C ARG A 85 6.63 -1.35 14.34
N SER A 86 7.07 -0.09 14.41
CA SER A 86 6.97 0.81 13.26
C SER A 86 7.71 0.21 12.06
N THR A 87 7.16 0.43 10.85
CA THR A 87 7.84 0.08 9.59
C THR A 87 9.13 0.89 9.41
N GLY A 88 9.22 2.05 10.07
CA GLY A 88 10.29 3.01 9.89
C GLY A 88 10.16 3.87 8.63
N ALA A 89 9.05 3.73 7.88
CA ALA A 89 8.77 4.59 6.75
C ALA A 89 8.57 6.04 7.19
N ASN A 90 9.10 6.97 6.41
CA ASN A 90 9.10 8.38 6.71
C ASN A 90 8.79 9.20 5.45
N THR A 91 8.21 10.37 5.65
CA THR A 91 7.95 11.31 4.57
C THR A 91 9.28 11.77 3.96
N ARG A 92 9.37 11.68 2.63
CA ARG A 92 10.55 12.02 1.85
C ARG A 92 10.15 12.34 0.39
N PRO A 93 10.90 13.22 -0.29
CA PRO A 93 11.88 14.14 0.27
C PRO A 93 11.20 15.25 1.08
N ALA A 94 11.75 15.62 2.23
CA ALA A 94 11.24 16.73 3.02
C ALA A 94 12.39 17.52 3.68
N PRO A 95 12.24 18.84 3.87
CA PRO A 95 13.17 19.60 4.70
C PRO A 95 13.13 19.07 6.15
N ALA A 96 14.18 19.35 6.93
CA ALA A 96 14.32 18.79 8.28
C ALA A 96 13.09 18.97 9.19
N ALA A 97 12.39 20.11 9.09
CA ALA A 97 11.18 20.38 9.87
C ALA A 97 9.95 19.58 9.44
N GLY A 98 9.94 19.03 8.22
CA GLY A 98 8.89 18.17 7.68
C GLY A 98 9.23 16.67 7.74
N LEU A 99 10.40 16.30 8.25
CA LEU A 99 10.75 14.89 8.44
C LEU A 99 9.99 14.31 9.62
N GLY A 100 9.31 13.19 9.38
CA GLY A 100 8.57 12.45 10.40
C GLY A 100 8.21 11.06 9.90
N PHE A 101 7.77 10.20 10.81
CA PHE A 101 7.24 8.90 10.43
C PHE A 101 5.91 9.06 9.70
N GLU A 102 5.67 8.15 8.76
CA GLU A 102 4.38 8.01 8.12
C GLU A 102 3.28 7.72 9.14
N SER A 103 2.09 8.30 8.94
CA SER A 103 0.91 7.98 9.73
C SER A 103 0.51 6.51 9.54
N ASP A 104 -0.08 5.91 10.58
CA ASP A 104 -0.74 4.61 10.44
C ASP A 104 -1.90 4.74 9.44
N LYS A 105 -1.87 3.95 8.37
CA LYS A 105 -2.82 4.01 7.25
C LYS A 105 -4.08 3.17 7.53
N PHE A 106 -4.07 2.36 8.58
CA PHE A 106 -5.24 1.61 9.03
C PHE A 106 -6.04 2.35 10.10
N ASP A 107 -5.46 3.39 10.73
CA ASP A 107 -6.09 4.15 11.81
C ASP A 107 -6.59 5.51 11.29
N LYS A 108 -7.92 5.70 11.35
CA LYS A 108 -8.59 6.93 10.93
C LYS A 108 -8.12 8.13 11.75
N GLN A 109 -7.93 7.97 13.06
CA GLN A 109 -7.49 9.03 13.95
C GLN A 109 -6.04 9.44 13.68
N ALA A 110 -5.19 8.51 13.23
CA ALA A 110 -3.82 8.84 12.83
C ALA A 110 -3.79 9.78 11.62
N LEU A 111 -4.72 9.61 10.67
CA LEU A 111 -4.89 10.55 9.56
C LEU A 111 -5.43 11.90 10.05
N ASP A 112 -6.42 11.94 10.94
CA ASP A 112 -6.94 13.20 11.50
C ASP A 112 -5.81 14.05 12.08
N VAL A 113 -4.98 13.45 12.95
CA VAL A 113 -3.84 14.13 13.58
C VAL A 113 -2.85 14.66 12.52
N HIS A 114 -2.53 13.86 11.51
CA HIS A 114 -1.63 14.27 10.43
C HIS A 114 -2.20 15.42 9.60
N PHE A 115 -3.48 15.30 9.20
CA PHE A 115 -4.17 16.29 8.40
C PHE A 115 -4.32 17.62 9.13
N GLU A 116 -4.67 17.58 10.41
CA GLU A 116 -4.79 18.76 11.26
C GLU A 116 -3.43 19.49 11.43
N ALA A 117 -2.37 18.72 11.67
CA ALA A 117 -1.04 19.26 11.89
C ALA A 117 -0.46 19.93 10.64
N TYR A 118 -0.69 19.33 9.46
CA TYR A 118 -0.12 19.81 8.20
C TYR A 118 -1.10 20.70 7.42
N PHE A 119 -2.14 20.10 6.84
CA PHE A 119 -3.03 20.80 5.93
C PHE A 119 -3.86 21.87 6.64
N ASP A 120 -4.45 21.58 7.80
CA ASP A 120 -5.25 22.60 8.49
C ASP A 120 -4.42 23.78 8.99
N THR A 121 -3.15 23.57 9.32
CA THR A 121 -2.22 24.66 9.64
C THR A 121 -2.05 25.60 8.44
N LEU A 122 -1.77 25.07 7.24
CA LEU A 122 -1.64 25.87 6.02
C LEU A 122 -2.95 26.61 5.68
N LEU A 123 -4.05 25.89 5.80
CA LEU A 123 -5.39 26.39 5.54
C LEU A 123 -5.82 27.51 6.51
N LYS A 124 -5.41 27.45 7.78
CA LYS A 124 -5.60 28.52 8.78
C LYS A 124 -4.77 29.76 8.44
N LEU A 125 -3.52 29.58 7.98
CA LEU A 125 -2.64 30.68 7.57
C LEU A 125 -3.18 31.44 6.36
N ILE A 126 -3.78 30.74 5.39
CA ILE A 126 -4.43 31.35 4.22
C ILE A 126 -5.70 32.12 4.61
N GLY A 127 -6.37 31.72 5.68
CA GLY A 127 -7.55 32.39 6.22
C GLY A 127 -8.89 31.90 5.64
N PRO A 128 -10.01 32.58 5.99
CA PRO A 128 -11.36 32.21 5.58
C PRO A 128 -11.53 32.18 4.06
N ARG A 129 -12.36 31.26 3.57
CA ARG A 129 -12.46 30.97 2.14
C ARG A 129 -13.81 30.29 1.81
N PRO A 130 -14.39 30.54 0.62
CA PRO A 130 -15.60 29.85 0.19
C PRO A 130 -15.37 28.34 0.05
N LYS A 131 -16.41 27.55 0.34
CA LYS A 131 -16.40 26.09 0.17
C LYS A 131 -16.48 25.67 -1.29
N ASP A 132 -17.10 26.48 -2.15
CA ASP A 132 -17.34 26.19 -3.57
C ASP A 132 -16.28 26.79 -4.50
N ARG A 133 -15.13 27.20 -3.95
CA ARG A 133 -14.11 27.96 -4.68
C ARG A 133 -13.64 27.27 -5.97
N LYS A 134 -13.28 28.10 -6.95
CA LYS A 134 -12.73 27.67 -8.25
C LYS A 134 -11.32 28.19 -8.51
N THR A 135 -10.77 28.98 -7.60
CA THR A 135 -9.45 29.62 -7.71
C THR A 135 -8.69 29.51 -6.38
N GLY A 136 -7.36 29.69 -6.43
CA GLY A 136 -6.49 29.54 -5.27
C GLY A 136 -6.24 28.07 -4.93
N PHE A 137 -6.19 27.74 -3.64
CA PHE A 137 -5.96 26.37 -3.17
C PHE A 137 -7.25 25.54 -3.32
N THR A 138 -7.39 24.77 -4.40
CA THR A 138 -8.65 24.08 -4.78
C THR A 138 -8.65 22.56 -4.59
N GLY A 139 -7.52 21.96 -4.27
CA GLY A 139 -7.44 20.51 -4.08
C GLY A 139 -6.14 20.10 -3.43
N LEU A 140 -6.13 18.91 -2.83
CA LEU A 140 -4.94 18.22 -2.38
C LEU A 140 -4.56 17.15 -3.39
N ASP A 141 -3.28 16.81 -3.38
CA ASP A 141 -2.70 15.77 -4.19
C ASP A 141 -2.12 14.71 -3.26
N ALA A 142 -2.54 13.47 -3.45
CA ALA A 142 -1.93 12.30 -2.85
C ALA A 142 -1.04 11.66 -3.92
N ASP A 143 0.24 12.03 -3.86
CA ASP A 143 1.31 11.56 -4.73
C ASP A 143 1.45 10.02 -4.70
N SER A 144 2.28 9.48 -5.59
CA SER A 144 2.54 8.06 -5.69
C SER A 144 3.03 7.44 -4.38
N TRP A 145 2.62 6.19 -4.13
CA TRP A 145 2.83 5.57 -2.83
C TRP A 145 4.25 4.99 -2.70
N GLU A 146 5.13 5.62 -1.92
CA GLU A 146 6.54 5.19 -1.70
C GLU A 146 6.89 4.62 -0.31
N MET A 147 5.89 4.30 0.52
CA MET A 147 6.08 3.95 1.94
C MET A 147 5.89 2.46 2.25
N SER A 148 5.85 1.60 1.23
CA SER A 148 5.66 0.15 1.37
C SER A 148 4.29 -0.22 1.97
N ALA A 149 4.16 -1.45 2.45
CA ALA A 149 2.95 -1.97 3.08
C ALA A 149 2.99 -1.85 4.61
N GLN A 150 1.84 -2.00 5.24
CA GLN A 150 1.70 -2.33 6.65
C GLN A 150 0.77 -3.54 6.81
N ASN A 151 0.89 -4.26 7.91
CA ASN A 151 0.12 -5.49 8.15
C ASN A 151 -0.46 -5.59 9.57
N TRP A 152 -0.45 -4.48 10.32
CA TRP A 152 -0.94 -4.42 11.68
C TRP A 152 -1.31 -2.99 12.09
N THR A 153 -2.27 -2.85 13.00
CA THR A 153 -2.63 -1.63 13.75
C THR A 153 -3.29 -2.06 15.08
N PRO A 154 -3.34 -1.24 16.15
CA PRO A 154 -4.27 -1.52 17.25
C PRO A 154 -5.70 -1.71 16.72
N GLY A 155 -6.37 -2.81 17.08
CA GLY A 155 -7.71 -3.10 16.55
C GLY A 155 -7.74 -3.98 15.28
N PHE A 156 -6.58 -4.39 14.75
CA PHE A 156 -6.53 -5.16 13.50
C PHE A 156 -7.25 -6.51 13.59
N ARG A 157 -7.17 -7.22 14.72
CA ARG A 157 -7.85 -8.52 14.91
C ARG A 157 -9.37 -8.34 14.86
N GLU A 158 -9.87 -7.32 15.53
CA GLU A 158 -11.29 -6.97 15.62
C GLU A 158 -11.83 -6.58 14.24
N GLU A 159 -11.09 -5.77 13.49
CA GLU A 159 -11.44 -5.41 12.10
C GLU A 159 -11.38 -6.63 11.18
N PHE A 160 -10.39 -7.50 11.33
CA PHE A 160 -10.31 -8.75 10.58
C PHE A 160 -11.52 -9.65 10.85
N GLU A 161 -11.84 -9.91 12.12
CA GLU A 161 -12.98 -10.75 12.53
C GLU A 161 -14.30 -10.22 11.96
N LYS A 162 -14.52 -8.90 12.07
CA LYS A 162 -15.69 -8.22 11.52
C LYS A 162 -15.82 -8.40 9.99
N ARG A 163 -14.70 -8.36 9.26
CA ARG A 163 -14.68 -8.34 7.79
C ARG A 163 -14.61 -9.73 7.16
N ARG A 164 -13.97 -10.69 7.84
CA ARG A 164 -13.70 -12.03 7.33
C ARG A 164 -14.58 -13.11 7.99
N GLY A 165 -15.17 -12.81 9.15
CA GLY A 165 -16.13 -13.68 9.83
C GLY A 165 -15.50 -14.80 10.66
N TYR A 166 -14.20 -14.73 10.96
CA TYR A 166 -13.50 -15.70 11.81
C TYR A 166 -12.32 -15.07 12.55
N ASP A 167 -11.94 -15.68 13.67
CA ASP A 167 -10.80 -15.28 14.49
C ASP A 167 -9.46 -15.63 13.78
N PRO A 168 -8.60 -14.64 13.47
CA PRO A 168 -7.32 -14.89 12.83
C PRO A 168 -6.26 -15.46 13.79
N TRP A 169 -6.51 -15.44 15.11
CA TRP A 169 -5.52 -15.78 16.14
C TRP A 169 -4.85 -17.15 15.96
N PRO A 170 -5.57 -18.25 15.61
CA PRO A 170 -4.94 -19.55 15.38
C PRO A 170 -4.00 -19.57 14.17
N TYR A 171 -4.17 -18.63 13.23
CA TYR A 171 -3.45 -18.60 11.96
C TYR A 171 -2.26 -17.65 11.94
N PHE A 172 -2.06 -16.83 12.98
CA PHE A 172 -0.90 -15.94 13.08
C PHE A 172 0.48 -16.63 12.96
N PRO A 173 0.70 -17.91 13.31
CA PRO A 173 1.93 -18.60 12.97
C PRO A 173 2.29 -18.57 11.47
N ALA A 174 1.33 -18.36 10.58
CA ALA A 174 1.54 -18.19 9.14
C ALA A 174 2.47 -17.02 8.79
N TYR A 175 2.51 -15.95 9.60
CA TYR A 175 3.46 -14.85 9.42
C TYR A 175 4.93 -15.31 9.48
N SER A 176 5.20 -16.46 10.11
CA SER A 176 6.54 -17.06 10.17
C SER A 176 6.87 -17.99 9.00
N GLY A 177 5.98 -18.07 7.99
CA GLY A 177 6.11 -18.94 6.83
C GLY A 177 5.72 -20.41 7.10
N ARG A 178 5.05 -20.67 8.22
CA ARG A 178 4.58 -22.01 8.59
C ARG A 178 3.14 -22.23 8.14
N VAL A 179 2.79 -23.48 7.88
CA VAL A 179 1.45 -23.86 7.46
C VAL A 179 0.62 -24.22 8.69
N VAL A 180 -0.59 -23.66 8.78
CA VAL A 180 -1.60 -23.98 9.79
C VAL A 180 -2.79 -24.65 9.08
N GLY A 181 -3.11 -25.88 9.47
CA GLY A 181 -4.15 -26.71 8.85
C GLY A 181 -3.73 -27.27 7.48
N SER A 182 -3.74 -26.45 6.43
CA SER A 182 -3.28 -26.87 5.10
C SER A 182 -2.65 -25.70 4.36
N ARG A 183 -1.89 -25.99 3.29
CA ARG A 183 -1.29 -24.94 2.45
C ARG A 183 -2.36 -24.01 1.89
N GLU A 184 -3.45 -24.56 1.37
CA GLU A 184 -4.58 -23.79 0.84
C GLU A 184 -5.18 -22.86 1.91
N ILE A 185 -5.46 -23.39 3.12
CA ILE A 185 -6.03 -22.61 4.22
C ILE A 185 -5.07 -21.49 4.63
N THR A 186 -3.78 -21.78 4.73
CA THR A 186 -2.77 -20.78 5.12
C THR A 186 -2.61 -19.68 4.08
N GLU A 187 -2.59 -20.03 2.78
CA GLU A 187 -2.48 -19.06 1.69
C GLU A 187 -3.73 -18.18 1.60
N ARG A 188 -4.93 -18.75 1.86
CA ARG A 188 -6.19 -17.99 1.98
C ARG A 188 -6.18 -17.06 3.20
N PHE A 189 -5.68 -17.50 4.34
CA PHE A 189 -5.51 -16.63 5.50
C PHE A 189 -4.59 -15.44 5.19
N LEU A 190 -3.44 -15.68 4.56
CA LEU A 190 -2.53 -14.60 4.15
C LEU A 190 -3.18 -13.68 3.11
N TRP A 191 -4.04 -14.21 2.23
CA TRP A 191 -4.88 -13.40 1.34
C TRP A 191 -5.85 -12.51 2.13
N ASP A 192 -6.54 -13.06 3.12
CA ASP A 192 -7.49 -12.30 3.94
C ASP A 192 -6.81 -11.19 4.75
N ILE A 193 -5.55 -11.39 5.17
CA ILE A 193 -4.73 -10.33 5.78
C ILE A 193 -4.54 -9.17 4.80
N ARG A 194 -4.17 -9.46 3.54
CA ARG A 194 -3.98 -8.44 2.51
C ARG A 194 -5.28 -7.74 2.13
N MET A 195 -6.39 -8.49 2.03
CA MET A 195 -7.70 -7.90 1.78
C MET A 195 -8.15 -6.98 2.92
N THR A 196 -7.93 -7.39 4.17
CA THR A 196 -8.24 -6.55 5.34
C THR A 196 -7.38 -5.28 5.35
N ALA A 197 -6.08 -5.41 5.08
CA ALA A 197 -5.17 -4.27 4.94
C ALA A 197 -5.63 -3.28 3.85
N GLN A 198 -5.99 -3.80 2.67
CA GLN A 198 -6.49 -3.00 1.57
C GLN A 198 -7.74 -2.21 1.98
N GLU A 199 -8.75 -2.89 2.53
CA GLU A 199 -10.01 -2.24 2.91
C GLU A 199 -9.80 -1.17 3.98
N LEU A 200 -8.89 -1.39 4.94
CA LEU A 200 -8.56 -0.39 5.96
C LEU A 200 -7.87 0.84 5.36
N VAL A 201 -6.97 0.68 4.38
CA VAL A 201 -6.36 1.82 3.67
C VAL A 201 -7.40 2.60 2.88
N LEU A 202 -8.27 1.90 2.16
CA LEU A 202 -9.31 2.53 1.34
C LEU A 202 -10.31 3.30 2.22
N GLU A 203 -10.75 2.73 3.35
CA GLU A 203 -11.73 3.34 4.24
C GLU A 203 -11.13 4.42 5.15
N ASN A 204 -10.13 4.05 5.94
CA ASN A 204 -9.64 4.89 7.04
C ASN A 204 -8.61 5.93 6.60
N HIS A 205 -7.95 5.71 5.46
CA HIS A 205 -6.95 6.65 4.95
C HIS A 205 -7.47 7.43 3.74
N MET A 206 -7.59 6.81 2.57
CA MET A 206 -7.87 7.59 1.35
C MET A 206 -9.33 8.02 1.24
N GLY A 207 -10.27 7.17 1.66
CA GLY A 207 -11.68 7.52 1.76
C GLY A 207 -11.90 8.66 2.75
N HIS A 208 -11.28 8.56 3.93
CA HIS A 208 -11.35 9.62 4.92
C HIS A 208 -10.64 10.92 4.51
N MET A 209 -9.48 10.84 3.85
CA MET A 209 -8.78 12.01 3.32
C MET A 209 -9.67 12.77 2.32
N LYS A 210 -10.43 12.04 1.50
CA LYS A 210 -11.42 12.63 0.61
C LYS A 210 -12.53 13.36 1.37
N GLU A 211 -13.09 12.74 2.42
CA GLU A 211 -14.08 13.39 3.30
C GLU A 211 -13.54 14.72 3.86
N LEU A 212 -12.34 14.68 4.44
CA LEU A 212 -11.67 15.85 5.01
C LEU A 212 -11.43 16.95 3.95
N CYS A 213 -11.03 16.58 2.74
CA CYS A 213 -10.90 17.51 1.62
C CYS A 213 -12.24 18.18 1.29
N HIS A 214 -13.31 17.38 1.14
CA HIS A 214 -14.63 17.86 0.73
C HIS A 214 -15.25 18.80 1.77
N GLU A 215 -15.10 18.51 3.06
CA GLU A 215 -15.52 19.40 4.16
C GLU A 215 -14.92 20.81 4.05
N ARG A 216 -13.70 20.89 3.50
CA ARG A 216 -12.87 22.08 3.33
C ARG A 216 -13.00 22.71 1.94
N GLY A 217 -13.87 22.17 1.09
CA GLY A 217 -14.10 22.63 -0.27
C GLY A 217 -12.94 22.33 -1.23
N LEU A 218 -12.21 21.26 -0.99
CA LEU A 218 -11.06 20.82 -1.76
C LEU A 218 -11.40 19.53 -2.51
N LYS A 219 -10.85 19.37 -3.71
CA LYS A 219 -10.82 18.08 -4.42
C LYS A 219 -9.61 17.25 -3.99
N LEU A 220 -9.68 15.93 -4.17
CA LEU A 220 -8.56 15.03 -3.99
C LEU A 220 -8.11 14.45 -5.33
N ALA A 221 -6.86 14.71 -5.72
CA ALA A 221 -6.15 13.92 -6.73
C ALA A 221 -5.37 12.79 -6.06
N ILE A 222 -5.27 11.64 -6.72
CA ILE A 222 -4.56 10.46 -6.20
C ILE A 222 -3.79 9.83 -7.34
N GLU A 223 -2.54 9.46 -7.05
CA GLU A 223 -1.68 8.61 -7.87
C GLU A 223 -1.69 7.16 -7.36
N PRO A 224 -2.60 6.31 -7.87
CA PRO A 224 -2.99 5.08 -7.19
C PRO A 224 -2.17 3.89 -7.66
N TYR A 225 -0.85 3.97 -7.65
CA TYR A 225 0.03 2.92 -8.19
C TYR A 225 1.25 2.62 -7.33
N ASP A 226 2.03 1.65 -7.79
CA ASP A 226 3.32 1.20 -7.27
C ASP A 226 3.31 0.46 -5.92
N MET A 227 3.89 1.05 -4.86
CA MET A 227 4.16 0.32 -3.61
C MET A 227 2.94 0.23 -2.68
N ASN A 228 1.78 0.74 -3.11
CA ASN A 228 0.58 0.73 -2.28
C ASN A 228 0.11 -0.72 -2.00
N PRO A 229 -0.41 -1.02 -0.80
CA PRO A 229 -0.86 -2.36 -0.43
C PRO A 229 -2.28 -2.68 -0.92
N THR A 230 -2.81 -1.93 -1.88
CA THR A 230 -4.18 -2.04 -2.37
C THR A 230 -4.23 -2.45 -3.84
N VAL A 231 -5.41 -2.78 -4.34
CA VAL A 231 -5.66 -2.78 -5.78
C VAL A 231 -5.73 -1.34 -6.26
N ASP A 232 -4.81 -0.98 -7.13
CA ASP A 232 -4.68 0.32 -7.75
C ASP A 232 -6.00 0.92 -8.30
N LEU A 233 -6.83 0.09 -8.93
CA LEU A 233 -8.13 0.54 -9.46
C LEU A 233 -9.10 0.95 -8.34
N ASP A 234 -9.09 0.24 -7.22
CA ASP A 234 -9.94 0.54 -6.06
C ASP A 234 -9.46 1.81 -5.36
N LEU A 235 -8.14 2.00 -5.24
CA LEU A 235 -7.55 3.24 -4.73
C LEU A 235 -7.88 4.43 -5.62
N GLY A 236 -7.72 4.28 -6.94
CA GLY A 236 -8.06 5.31 -7.93
C GLY A 236 -9.56 5.67 -7.95
N SER A 237 -10.44 4.76 -7.50
CA SER A 237 -11.88 5.03 -7.41
C SER A 237 -12.22 6.19 -6.45
N LEU A 238 -11.40 6.36 -5.41
CA LEU A 238 -11.57 7.35 -4.36
C LEU A 238 -11.19 8.75 -4.84
N ALA A 239 -10.35 8.88 -5.86
CA ALA A 239 -9.95 10.18 -6.40
C ALA A 239 -11.14 10.97 -6.96
N ASP A 240 -11.16 12.28 -6.76
CA ASP A 240 -11.98 13.17 -7.59
C ASP A 240 -11.34 13.36 -8.97
N ILE A 241 -10.00 13.30 -9.01
CA ILE A 241 -9.18 13.42 -10.19
C ILE A 241 -8.10 12.32 -10.15
N PRO A 242 -8.31 11.16 -10.79
CA PRO A 242 -7.25 10.16 -10.93
C PRO A 242 -6.05 10.76 -11.65
N MET A 243 -4.86 10.53 -11.10
CA MET A 243 -3.59 11.02 -11.62
C MET A 243 -2.65 9.85 -11.88
N GLY A 244 -2.10 9.78 -13.09
CA GLY A 244 -1.03 8.84 -13.44
C GLY A 244 0.30 9.57 -13.57
N GLU A 245 1.26 8.94 -14.24
CA GLU A 245 2.56 9.53 -14.48
C GLU A 245 3.13 8.98 -15.78
N PHE A 246 3.86 9.81 -16.50
CA PHE A 246 4.65 9.33 -17.61
C PHE A 246 5.93 10.13 -17.75
N TRP A 247 7.01 9.38 -17.97
CA TRP A 247 8.33 9.92 -18.08
C TRP A 247 8.67 10.19 -19.54
N LYS A 248 9.47 11.24 -19.76
CA LYS A 248 10.03 11.55 -21.07
C LYS A 248 11.02 10.44 -21.49
N ARG A 249 11.10 10.14 -22.79
CA ARG A 249 12.08 9.17 -23.29
C ARG A 249 13.50 9.75 -23.24
N ASN A 250 14.47 8.88 -23.00
CA ASN A 250 15.88 9.28 -22.94
C ASN A 250 16.40 9.76 -24.30
N THR A 251 15.88 9.18 -25.38
CA THR A 251 16.15 9.57 -26.77
C THR A 251 14.85 9.50 -27.56
N GLU A 252 14.37 10.60 -28.11
CA GLU A 252 13.13 10.60 -28.89
C GLU A 252 13.36 10.10 -30.34
N PRO A 253 12.34 9.49 -30.98
CA PRO A 253 11.01 9.16 -30.44
C PRO A 253 10.89 7.73 -29.85
N ASP A 254 11.92 6.89 -30.04
CA ASP A 254 11.81 5.44 -29.78
C ASP A 254 12.73 4.94 -28.64
N GLY A 255 13.33 5.85 -27.88
CA GLY A 255 14.23 5.51 -26.79
C GLY A 255 13.52 4.91 -25.58
N PRO A 256 14.31 4.26 -24.70
CA PRO A 256 13.79 3.74 -23.45
C PRO A 256 13.37 4.89 -22.52
N ILE A 257 12.46 4.56 -21.62
CA ILE A 257 12.12 5.38 -20.46
C ILE A 257 12.92 4.85 -19.28
N THR A 258 13.51 5.75 -18.47
CA THR A 258 14.39 5.36 -17.37
C THR A 258 13.63 4.62 -16.26
N TRP A 259 12.44 5.08 -15.91
CA TRP A 259 11.62 4.49 -14.85
C TRP A 259 11.15 3.07 -15.17
N HIS A 260 10.71 2.83 -16.41
CA HIS A 260 10.30 1.52 -16.88
C HIS A 260 10.71 1.35 -18.35
N PRO A 261 11.59 0.38 -18.68
CA PRO A 261 12.36 0.39 -19.92
C PRO A 261 11.54 0.39 -21.21
N ASN A 262 10.24 0.06 -21.15
CA ASN A 262 9.41 -0.13 -22.34
C ASN A 262 8.01 0.54 -22.32
N THR A 263 7.51 1.07 -21.20
CA THR A 263 6.10 1.55 -21.11
C THR A 263 5.87 2.50 -19.94
N ASN A 264 4.92 3.43 -20.06
CA ASN A 264 4.32 4.16 -18.94
C ASN A 264 2.97 3.52 -18.55
N PRO A 265 2.92 2.53 -17.64
CA PRO A 265 1.69 1.75 -17.39
C PRO A 265 0.56 2.56 -16.71
N THR A 266 0.90 3.61 -15.96
CA THR A 266 -0.04 4.25 -15.04
C THR A 266 -1.07 5.10 -15.77
N VAL A 267 -0.72 5.73 -16.91
CA VAL A 267 -1.68 6.52 -17.71
C VAL A 267 -2.89 5.68 -18.11
N LYS A 268 -2.68 4.46 -18.60
CA LYS A 268 -3.79 3.60 -19.00
C LYS A 268 -4.63 3.14 -17.81
N GLN A 269 -3.98 2.88 -16.68
CA GLN A 269 -4.61 2.49 -15.43
C GLN A 269 -5.52 3.60 -14.87
N VAL A 270 -5.05 4.84 -14.82
CA VAL A 270 -5.83 5.96 -14.30
C VAL A 270 -6.92 6.41 -15.26
N ALA A 271 -6.70 6.28 -16.57
CA ALA A 271 -7.75 6.44 -17.57
C ALA A 271 -8.84 5.37 -17.41
N SER A 272 -8.47 4.13 -17.09
CA SER A 272 -9.43 3.06 -16.79
C SER A 272 -10.24 3.37 -15.54
N ALA A 273 -9.60 3.83 -14.46
CA ALA A 273 -10.30 4.30 -13.26
C ALA A 273 -11.26 5.46 -13.57
N ALA A 274 -10.81 6.45 -14.35
CA ALA A 274 -11.65 7.58 -14.73
C ALA A 274 -12.89 7.14 -15.53
N HIS A 275 -12.73 6.24 -16.50
CA HIS A 275 -13.85 5.73 -17.29
C HIS A 275 -14.83 4.87 -16.47
N ILE A 276 -14.33 3.95 -15.64
CA ILE A 276 -15.16 3.05 -14.83
C ILE A 276 -15.96 3.85 -13.79
N TYR A 277 -15.33 4.84 -13.15
CA TYR A 277 -15.94 5.60 -12.05
C TYR A 277 -16.48 6.97 -12.48
N GLY A 278 -16.62 7.22 -13.78
CA GLY A 278 -17.25 8.43 -14.34
C GLY A 278 -16.54 9.74 -13.98
N LYS A 279 -15.20 9.72 -13.86
CA LYS A 279 -14.42 10.92 -13.56
C LYS A 279 -14.18 11.70 -14.86
N PRO A 280 -14.57 12.99 -14.93
CA PRO A 280 -14.47 13.77 -16.17
C PRO A 280 -13.05 14.19 -16.51
N VAL A 281 -12.13 14.06 -15.55
CA VAL A 281 -10.72 14.41 -15.72
C VAL A 281 -9.87 13.24 -15.26
N CYS A 282 -9.00 12.81 -16.15
CA CYS A 282 -7.85 11.96 -15.90
C CYS A 282 -6.59 12.80 -16.17
N GLN A 283 -5.72 12.95 -15.18
CA GLN A 283 -4.50 13.74 -15.29
C GLN A 283 -3.25 12.90 -15.09
N ALA A 284 -2.07 13.46 -15.37
CA ALA A 284 -0.81 12.79 -15.13
C ALA A 284 0.30 13.77 -14.80
N GLU A 285 1.19 13.36 -13.90
CA GLU A 285 2.54 13.89 -13.81
C GLU A 285 3.22 13.63 -15.16
N ALA A 286 3.58 14.71 -15.85
CA ALA A 286 3.90 14.66 -17.26
C ALA A 286 5.35 15.07 -17.50
N PHE A 287 6.06 14.21 -18.22
CA PHE A 287 7.41 14.44 -18.76
C PHE A 287 8.56 14.38 -17.74
N THR A 288 8.36 13.67 -16.63
CA THR A 288 9.40 13.39 -15.64
C THR A 288 10.66 12.82 -16.31
N HIS A 289 11.84 13.30 -15.90
CA HIS A 289 13.09 12.90 -16.51
C HIS A 289 14.22 12.90 -15.46
N MET A 290 15.10 11.90 -15.52
CA MET A 290 16.27 11.84 -14.64
C MET A 290 17.37 12.84 -15.06
N SER A 291 18.37 13.03 -14.21
CA SER A 291 19.53 13.88 -14.54
C SER A 291 20.15 13.55 -15.91
N GLY A 292 20.57 14.57 -16.67
CA GLY A 292 21.31 14.39 -17.93
C GLY A 292 20.62 14.93 -19.19
N ALA A 293 19.44 15.55 -19.06
CA ALA A 293 18.77 16.30 -20.14
C ALA A 293 18.53 17.77 -19.78
N ASP A 294 19.37 18.33 -18.90
CA ASP A 294 19.26 19.68 -18.38
C ASP A 294 19.16 20.70 -19.54
N TRP A 295 18.03 21.39 -19.63
CA TRP A 295 17.73 22.39 -20.67
C TRP A 295 17.71 21.87 -22.11
N MET A 296 17.56 20.56 -22.32
CA MET A 296 17.51 19.93 -23.64
C MET A 296 16.08 19.62 -24.12
N ALA A 297 15.09 19.73 -23.25
CA ALA A 297 13.69 19.50 -23.59
C ALA A 297 13.14 20.64 -24.48
N THR A 298 12.40 20.26 -25.52
CA THR A 298 11.68 21.18 -26.41
C THR A 298 10.29 20.61 -26.65
N PRO A 299 9.27 21.44 -26.94
CA PRO A 299 7.95 20.93 -27.29
C PRO A 299 7.96 19.90 -28.42
N TRP A 300 8.95 19.96 -29.33
CA TRP A 300 9.12 18.99 -30.40
C TRP A 300 9.51 17.60 -29.89
N ASN A 301 10.45 17.53 -28.95
CA ASN A 301 10.96 16.28 -28.37
C ASN A 301 10.16 15.81 -27.13
N MET A 302 8.97 16.36 -26.94
CA MET A 302 7.99 15.91 -25.95
C MET A 302 6.68 15.49 -26.63
N LYS A 303 6.54 15.76 -27.93
CA LYS A 303 5.27 15.67 -28.64
C LYS A 303 4.77 14.23 -28.73
N ASP A 304 5.64 13.30 -29.07
CA ASP A 304 5.31 11.90 -29.31
C ASP A 304 4.81 11.19 -28.04
N ILE A 305 5.56 11.29 -26.94
CA ILE A 305 5.18 10.65 -25.66
C ILE A 305 3.95 11.32 -25.05
N GLY A 306 3.79 12.63 -25.24
CA GLY A 306 2.56 13.33 -24.88
C GLY A 306 1.35 12.85 -25.69
N ASP A 307 1.47 12.82 -27.02
CA ASP A 307 0.40 12.32 -27.88
C ASP A 307 0.02 10.88 -27.51
N GLU A 308 1.00 10.03 -27.20
CA GLU A 308 0.78 8.67 -26.70
C GLU A 308 -0.05 8.66 -25.41
N ALA A 309 0.28 9.53 -24.44
CA ALA A 309 -0.48 9.64 -23.19
C ALA A 309 -1.95 10.04 -23.43
N PHE A 310 -2.22 10.98 -24.34
CA PHE A 310 -3.59 11.30 -24.76
C PHE A 310 -4.28 10.11 -25.44
N CYS A 311 -3.57 9.34 -26.28
CA CYS A 311 -4.13 8.13 -26.89
C CYS A 311 -4.48 7.04 -25.87
N HIS A 312 -3.78 6.99 -24.73
CA HIS A 312 -4.11 6.07 -23.63
C HIS A 312 -5.34 6.49 -22.82
N GLY A 313 -5.84 7.72 -23.02
CA GLY A 313 -7.07 8.24 -22.39
C GLY A 313 -6.83 9.37 -21.39
N LEU A 314 -5.63 9.94 -21.36
CA LEU A 314 -5.36 11.14 -20.57
C LEU A 314 -6.20 12.32 -21.06
N THR A 315 -6.50 13.27 -20.18
CA THR A 315 -7.25 14.50 -20.54
C THR A 315 -6.56 15.78 -20.10
N ARG A 316 -5.57 15.69 -19.19
CA ARG A 316 -4.87 16.85 -18.64
C ARG A 316 -3.43 16.51 -18.25
N TYR A 317 -2.49 17.35 -18.66
CA TYR A 317 -1.13 17.30 -18.13
C TYR A 317 -1.01 18.10 -16.83
N VAL A 318 -0.19 17.58 -15.93
CA VAL A 318 0.43 18.31 -14.81
C VAL A 318 1.93 18.23 -15.07
N LEU A 319 2.53 19.31 -15.56
CA LEU A 319 3.91 19.27 -16.05
C LEU A 319 4.89 19.09 -14.88
N CYS A 320 5.77 18.10 -14.99
CA CYS A 320 6.90 17.87 -14.10
C CYS A 320 8.21 18.15 -14.86
N PHE A 321 8.96 19.15 -14.43
CA PHE A 321 10.23 19.60 -15.01
C PHE A 321 11.30 19.71 -13.95
#